data_AF-A0A4R0J4Y8-F1
#
_entry.id   AF-A0A4R0J4Y8-F1
#
_cell.length_a   1.000
_cell.length_b   1.000
_cell.length_c   1.000
_cell.angle_alpha   90.00
_cell.angle_beta   90.00
_cell.angle_gamma   90.00
#
_symmetry.space_group_name_H-M   'P 1'
#
loop_
_entity.id
_entity.type
_entity.pdbx_description
1 polymer ?
#
loop_
_entity_poly.entity_id
_entity_poly.type
_entity_poly.pdbx_seq_one_letter_code
_entity_poly.pdbx_strand_id
1 'polypeptide(L)'
;MPDTDDDQSVELVPDQREQGDDDTEAASERRAAQARAEADRLPTHDLAKEEAERRDEDDELAQEEEDAEARAEQLDERALKDQQEITERRSRDELLDATAETTRAMQLAYADEQARDVHRQYASNDKQRSLADQARGGHQRDEAAAHPEEVGSAGLDAEGRRFQNLATIEARRSAGEDQIADKYDASARQHREEAREAQPNASGAVRQPPEEAPEAQLPQARRHVRGPGRVRNKQGKAVKPNRASEPDLEL
;
A
#
# COMPACT_ATOMS: atom_id res chain seq x y z
N MET A 1 50.32 -30.12 -26.35
CA MET A 1 50.93 -31.05 -25.37
C MET A 1 49.89 -31.27 -24.29
N PRO A 2 49.17 -32.40 -24.37
CA PRO A 2 49.38 -33.45 -23.39
C PRO A 2 50.00 -34.69 -24.04
N ASP A 3 50.74 -35.42 -23.22
CA ASP A 3 51.64 -36.51 -23.57
C ASP A 3 50.89 -37.83 -23.85
N THR A 4 51.27 -38.44 -24.98
CA THR A 4 51.41 -39.87 -25.36
C THR A 4 51.22 -40.90 -24.24
N ASP A 5 50.28 -41.84 -24.38
CA ASP A 5 50.29 -43.13 -25.12
C ASP A 5 50.68 -44.29 -24.20
N ASP A 6 49.84 -45.32 -24.16
CA ASP A 6 50.27 -46.72 -24.07
C ASP A 6 49.10 -47.64 -24.49
N ASP A 7 48.96 -47.75 -25.81
CA ASP A 7 48.26 -48.85 -26.47
C ASP A 7 48.99 -50.17 -26.18
N GLN A 8 48.31 -51.11 -25.52
CA GLN A 8 48.71 -52.51 -25.54
C GLN A 8 47.71 -53.33 -26.37
N SER A 9 47.83 -53.18 -27.69
CA SER A 9 47.31 -54.15 -28.65
C SER A 9 48.29 -55.32 -28.71
N VAL A 10 47.88 -56.45 -28.13
CA VAL A 10 48.66 -57.69 -28.22
C VAL A 10 48.39 -58.32 -29.57
N GLU A 11 49.36 -58.19 -30.49
CA GLU A 11 49.44 -58.96 -31.72
C GLU A 11 49.54 -60.46 -31.40
N LEU A 12 48.57 -61.23 -31.90
CA LEU A 12 48.67 -62.68 -32.00
C LEU A 12 48.68 -63.04 -33.49
N VAL A 13 49.88 -63.07 -34.08
CA VAL A 13 50.12 -63.80 -35.32
C VAL A 13 50.28 -65.27 -34.98
N PRO A 14 49.56 -66.19 -35.64
CA PRO A 14 49.67 -67.61 -35.36
C PRO A 14 50.82 -68.20 -36.16
N ASP A 15 51.69 -68.97 -35.51
CA ASP A 15 52.53 -69.92 -36.22
C ASP A 15 52.49 -71.29 -35.53
N GLN A 16 52.10 -72.26 -36.34
CA GLN A 16 52.37 -73.70 -36.22
C GLN A 16 51.67 -74.47 -35.09
N ARG A 17 50.64 -75.22 -35.48
CA ARG A 17 50.69 -76.70 -35.44
C ARG A 17 49.60 -77.29 -36.34
N GLU A 18 50.06 -77.68 -37.51
CA GLU A 18 49.45 -78.67 -38.38
C GLU A 18 49.67 -80.06 -37.75
N GLN A 19 48.59 -80.74 -37.40
CA GLN A 19 48.44 -82.18 -37.17
C GLN A 19 46.99 -82.31 -36.69
N GLY A 20 46.03 -82.38 -37.60
CA GLY A 20 45.84 -83.54 -38.44
C GLY A 20 44.82 -84.38 -37.72
N ASP A 21 43.55 -84.19 -38.04
CA ASP A 21 42.49 -85.13 -37.71
C ASP A 21 41.40 -85.00 -38.77
N ASP A 22 41.13 -86.13 -39.41
CA ASP A 22 40.13 -86.32 -40.44
C ASP A 22 38.72 -86.01 -39.91
N ASP A 23 38.29 -84.76 -40.05
CA ASP A 23 36.89 -84.36 -39.87
C ASP A 23 36.05 -84.89 -41.04
N THR A 24 35.72 -86.18 -40.95
CA THR A 24 34.60 -86.74 -41.70
C THR A 24 33.33 -85.96 -41.35
N GLU A 25 32.52 -85.59 -42.34
CA GLU A 25 31.28 -84.81 -42.17
C GLU A 25 30.37 -85.35 -41.04
N ALA A 26 30.44 -86.67 -40.79
CA ALA A 26 29.75 -87.38 -39.73
C ALA A 26 30.16 -86.98 -38.28
N ALA A 27 31.35 -86.45 -38.05
CA ALA A 27 31.79 -85.95 -36.73
C ALA A 27 31.26 -84.52 -36.47
N SER A 28 31.23 -83.68 -37.51
CA SER A 28 30.67 -82.33 -37.44
C SER A 28 29.16 -82.35 -37.22
N GLU A 29 28.43 -83.26 -37.88
CA GLU A 29 27.00 -83.46 -37.66
C GLU A 29 26.70 -84.00 -36.26
N ARG A 30 27.55 -84.88 -35.71
CA ARG A 30 27.38 -85.35 -34.32
C ARG A 30 27.61 -84.25 -33.30
N ARG A 31 28.59 -83.37 -33.53
CA ARG A 31 28.85 -82.22 -32.65
C ARG A 31 27.73 -81.18 -32.74
N ALA A 32 27.21 -80.92 -33.94
CA ALA A 32 26.06 -80.04 -34.15
C ALA A 32 24.76 -80.64 -33.58
N ALA A 33 24.57 -81.96 -33.66
CA ALA A 33 23.45 -82.66 -33.05
C ALA A 33 23.55 -82.69 -31.52
N GLN A 34 24.75 -82.86 -30.95
CA GLN A 34 24.97 -82.75 -29.50
C GLN A 34 24.76 -81.33 -28.99
N ALA A 35 25.23 -80.31 -29.71
CA ALA A 35 25.00 -78.91 -29.34
C ALA A 35 23.51 -78.53 -29.39
N ARG A 36 22.75 -79.05 -30.37
CA ARG A 36 21.29 -78.88 -30.42
C ARG A 36 20.58 -79.63 -29.28
N ALA A 37 21.04 -80.83 -28.95
CA ALA A 37 20.49 -81.62 -27.84
C ALA A 37 20.83 -81.05 -26.45
N GLU A 38 21.93 -80.30 -26.30
CA GLU A 38 22.28 -79.55 -25.08
C GLU A 38 21.53 -78.21 -24.99
N ALA A 39 21.31 -77.53 -26.11
CA ALA A 39 20.48 -76.32 -26.15
C ALA A 39 19.01 -76.60 -25.81
N ASP A 40 18.46 -77.74 -26.25
CA ASP A 40 17.10 -78.20 -25.90
C ASP A 40 16.95 -78.69 -24.45
N ARG A 41 18.04 -78.81 -23.68
CA ARG A 41 18.02 -79.24 -22.27
C ARG A 41 17.93 -78.11 -21.26
N LEU A 42 18.21 -76.86 -21.67
CA LEU A 42 18.04 -75.70 -20.81
C LEU A 42 16.59 -75.21 -20.97
N PRO A 43 15.78 -75.16 -19.89
CA PRO A 43 14.45 -74.58 -19.97
C PRO A 43 14.59 -73.07 -20.18
N THR A 44 14.57 -72.63 -21.44
CA THR A 44 14.62 -71.22 -21.84
C THR A 44 13.41 -70.41 -21.33
N HIS A 45 12.38 -71.11 -20.86
CA HIS A 45 11.17 -70.53 -20.32
C HIS A 45 11.36 -69.84 -18.96
N ASP A 46 12.37 -70.24 -18.17
CA ASP A 46 12.65 -69.64 -16.85
C ASP A 46 13.45 -68.33 -16.98
N LEU A 47 14.39 -68.24 -17.91
CA LEU A 47 15.14 -67.01 -18.21
C LEU A 47 14.25 -65.92 -18.85
N ALA A 48 13.32 -66.31 -19.72
CA ALA A 48 12.37 -65.38 -20.33
C ALA A 48 11.34 -64.82 -19.34
N LYS A 49 10.98 -65.60 -18.30
CA LYS A 49 10.14 -65.13 -17.19
C LYS A 49 10.90 -64.19 -16.26
N GLU A 50 12.14 -64.50 -15.94
CA GLU A 50 12.99 -63.68 -15.07
C GLU A 50 13.39 -62.34 -15.73
N GLU A 51 13.50 -62.28 -17.07
CA GLU A 51 13.63 -61.02 -17.82
C GLU A 51 12.32 -60.24 -17.97
N ALA A 52 11.17 -60.93 -18.02
CA ALA A 52 9.86 -60.28 -18.04
C ALA A 52 9.52 -59.69 -16.66
N GLU A 53 9.76 -60.44 -15.57
CA GLU A 53 9.60 -59.95 -14.20
C GLU A 53 10.55 -58.78 -13.91
N ARG A 54 11.80 -58.80 -14.39
CA ARG A 54 12.70 -57.63 -14.28
C ARG A 54 12.23 -56.41 -15.06
N ARG A 55 11.65 -56.58 -16.25
CA ARG A 55 11.07 -55.46 -17.01
C ARG A 55 9.83 -54.89 -16.34
N ASP A 56 8.98 -55.75 -15.79
CA ASP A 56 7.79 -55.33 -15.06
C ASP A 56 8.19 -54.59 -13.76
N GLU A 57 9.23 -55.05 -13.04
CA GLU A 57 9.80 -54.36 -11.88
C GLU A 57 10.45 -53.01 -12.25
N ASP A 58 11.19 -52.94 -13.36
CA ASP A 58 11.79 -51.68 -13.86
C ASP A 58 10.70 -50.69 -14.33
N ASP A 59 9.63 -51.16 -14.96
CA ASP A 59 8.50 -50.33 -15.41
C ASP A 59 7.66 -49.83 -14.20
N GLU A 60 7.49 -50.64 -13.16
CA GLU A 60 6.85 -50.22 -11.90
C GLU A 60 7.70 -49.16 -11.17
N LEU A 61 9.02 -49.34 -11.10
CA LEU A 61 9.95 -48.35 -10.54
C LEU A 61 9.92 -47.02 -11.31
N ALA A 62 9.89 -47.06 -12.64
CA ALA A 62 9.80 -45.87 -13.48
C ALA A 62 8.50 -45.09 -13.26
N GLN A 63 7.37 -45.78 -13.05
CA GLN A 63 6.09 -45.14 -12.71
C GLN A 63 6.10 -44.53 -11.31
N GLU A 64 6.72 -45.20 -10.32
CA GLU A 64 6.85 -44.65 -8.97
C GLU A 64 7.75 -43.40 -8.93
N GLU A 65 8.82 -43.37 -9.72
CA GLU A 65 9.67 -42.19 -9.88
C GLU A 65 8.92 -41.03 -10.55
N GLU A 66 8.19 -41.29 -11.65
CA GLU A 66 7.38 -40.26 -12.33
C GLU A 66 6.27 -39.72 -11.41
N ASP A 67 5.60 -40.58 -10.64
CA ASP A 67 4.60 -40.18 -9.64
C ASP A 67 5.21 -39.41 -8.46
N ALA A 68 6.46 -39.71 -8.09
CA ALA A 68 7.18 -38.99 -7.04
C ALA A 68 7.62 -37.61 -7.52
N GLU A 69 8.10 -37.49 -8.76
CA GLU A 69 8.42 -36.22 -9.41
C GLU A 69 7.17 -35.35 -9.58
N ALA A 70 6.07 -35.91 -10.08
CA ALA A 70 4.80 -35.18 -10.22
C ALA A 70 4.26 -34.70 -8.87
N ARG A 71 4.43 -35.50 -7.79
CA ARG A 71 4.08 -35.08 -6.42
C ARG A 71 5.01 -33.99 -5.90
N ALA A 72 6.30 -34.05 -6.19
CA ALA A 72 7.25 -33.01 -5.81
C ALA A 72 6.94 -31.68 -6.51
N GLU A 73 6.68 -31.69 -7.82
CA GLU A 73 6.27 -30.51 -8.57
C GLU A 73 4.98 -29.90 -8.02
N GLN A 74 3.98 -30.70 -7.68
CA GLN A 74 2.73 -30.21 -7.07
C GLN A 74 2.96 -29.57 -5.69
N LEU A 75 3.88 -30.11 -4.88
CA LEU A 75 4.24 -29.53 -3.58
C LEU A 75 4.96 -28.19 -3.76
N ASP A 76 5.87 -28.10 -4.74
CA ASP A 76 6.58 -26.85 -5.06
C ASP A 76 5.64 -25.78 -5.61
N GLU A 77 4.72 -26.14 -6.50
CA GLU A 77 3.67 -25.23 -6.98
C GLU A 77 2.79 -24.72 -5.84
N ARG A 78 2.42 -25.60 -4.90
CA ARG A 78 1.62 -25.23 -3.74
C ARG A 78 2.40 -24.33 -2.79
N ALA A 79 3.68 -24.62 -2.55
CA ALA A 79 4.56 -23.77 -1.75
C ALA A 79 4.76 -22.38 -2.37
N LEU A 80 4.90 -22.31 -3.70
CA LEU A 80 4.96 -21.04 -4.43
C LEU A 80 3.65 -20.24 -4.31
N LYS A 81 2.49 -20.90 -4.46
CA LYS A 81 1.18 -20.26 -4.25
C LYS A 81 1.02 -19.75 -2.81
N ASP A 82 1.39 -20.56 -1.82
CA ASP A 82 1.32 -20.17 -0.41
C ASP A 82 2.24 -18.96 -0.12
N GLN A 83 3.44 -18.91 -0.72
CA GLN A 83 4.33 -17.76 -0.62
C GLN A 83 3.73 -16.51 -1.29
N GLN A 84 3.14 -16.65 -2.48
CA GLN A 84 2.44 -15.56 -3.16
C GLN A 84 1.31 -15.01 -2.30
N GLU A 85 0.44 -15.86 -1.76
CA GLU A 85 -0.64 -15.44 -0.86
C GLU A 85 -0.13 -14.68 0.37
N ILE A 86 0.96 -15.12 0.98
CA ILE A 86 1.57 -14.42 2.13
C ILE A 86 2.07 -13.03 1.71
N THR A 87 2.72 -12.92 0.54
CA THR A 87 3.19 -11.62 0.04
C THR A 87 2.05 -10.67 -0.30
N GLU A 88 0.97 -11.18 -0.88
CA GLU A 88 -0.23 -10.39 -1.19
C GLU A 88 -0.96 -9.93 0.07
N ARG A 89 -1.04 -10.77 1.10
CA ARG A 89 -1.62 -10.37 2.39
C ARG A 89 -0.79 -9.26 3.04
N ARG A 90 0.54 -9.40 3.07
CA ARG A 90 1.44 -8.37 3.60
C ARG A 90 1.31 -7.04 2.86
N SER A 91 1.28 -7.06 1.53
CA SER A 91 1.11 -5.83 0.74
C SER A 91 -0.25 -5.18 0.96
N ARG A 92 -1.32 -5.98 1.14
CA ARG A 92 -2.64 -5.47 1.49
C ARG A 92 -2.66 -4.81 2.86
N ASP A 93 -2.06 -5.44 3.87
CA ASP A 93 -1.98 -4.89 5.22
C ASP A 93 -1.18 -3.58 5.23
N GLU A 94 -0.05 -3.53 4.52
CA GLU A 94 0.75 -2.31 4.34
C GLU A 94 -0.05 -1.17 3.68
N LEU A 95 -0.86 -1.49 2.66
CA LEU A 95 -1.75 -0.51 2.02
C LEU A 95 -2.84 -0.01 2.99
N LEU A 96 -3.42 -0.90 3.79
CA LEU A 96 -4.44 -0.52 4.78
C LEU A 96 -3.84 0.40 5.85
N ASP A 97 -2.66 0.08 6.37
CA ASP A 97 -1.95 0.92 7.33
C ASP A 97 -1.61 2.30 6.74
N ALA A 98 -1.09 2.35 5.51
CA ALA A 98 -0.83 3.62 4.82
C ALA A 98 -2.12 4.44 4.62
N THR A 99 -3.26 3.81 4.31
CA THR A 99 -4.54 4.53 4.22
C THR A 99 -5.04 5.05 5.57
N ALA A 100 -4.77 4.33 6.65
CA ALA A 100 -5.10 4.78 8.01
C ALA A 100 -4.24 5.97 8.43
N GLU A 101 -2.93 5.93 8.14
CA GLU A 101 -1.99 7.01 8.42
C GLU A 101 -2.33 8.29 7.64
N THR A 102 -2.56 8.18 6.33
CA THR A 102 -2.99 9.32 5.49
C THR A 102 -4.30 9.93 5.99
N THR A 103 -5.28 9.11 6.37
CA THR A 103 -6.55 9.58 6.91
C THR A 103 -6.36 10.32 8.23
N ARG A 104 -5.52 9.79 9.12
CA ARG A 104 -5.21 10.41 10.41
C ARG A 104 -4.48 11.74 10.22
N ALA A 105 -3.49 11.80 9.33
CA ALA A 105 -2.77 13.02 9.01
C ALA A 105 -3.72 14.10 8.45
N MET A 106 -4.62 13.74 7.53
CA MET A 106 -5.64 14.67 7.03
C MET A 106 -6.61 15.17 8.11
N GLN A 107 -6.99 14.32 9.08
CA GLN A 107 -7.81 14.73 10.22
C GLN A 107 -7.09 15.72 11.14
N LEU A 108 -5.80 15.49 11.41
CA LEU A 108 -4.96 16.42 12.18
C LEU A 108 -4.80 17.75 11.45
N ALA A 109 -4.52 17.72 10.15
CA ALA A 109 -4.44 18.92 9.32
C ALA A 109 -5.73 19.74 9.43
N TYR A 110 -6.89 19.10 9.31
CA TYR A 110 -8.18 19.78 9.43
C TYR A 110 -8.41 20.39 10.82
N ALA A 111 -8.03 19.69 11.89
CA ALA A 111 -8.14 20.20 13.25
C ALA A 111 -7.27 21.46 13.45
N ASP A 112 -6.04 21.45 12.92
CA ASP A 112 -5.14 22.60 12.97
C ASP A 112 -5.66 23.79 12.15
N GLU A 113 -6.33 23.56 11.01
CA GLU A 113 -6.97 24.65 10.27
C GLU A 113 -8.10 25.30 11.03
N GLN A 114 -8.91 24.51 11.74
CA GLN A 114 -9.95 25.06 12.60
C GLN A 114 -9.35 25.90 13.72
N ALA A 115 -8.27 25.44 14.35
CA ALA A 115 -7.55 26.20 15.37
C ALA A 115 -6.98 27.51 14.80
N ARG A 116 -6.31 27.45 13.64
CA ARG A 116 -5.82 28.63 12.91
C ARG A 116 -6.92 29.65 12.69
N ASP A 117 -8.07 29.22 12.18
CA ASP A 117 -9.17 30.12 11.83
C ASP A 117 -9.77 30.79 13.08
N VAL A 118 -9.86 30.06 14.20
CA VAL A 118 -10.26 30.62 15.50
C VAL A 118 -9.28 31.70 15.97
N HIS A 119 -7.97 31.44 15.93
CA HIS A 119 -6.96 32.42 16.32
C HIS A 119 -6.94 33.65 15.41
N ARG A 120 -7.13 33.49 14.09
CA ARG A 120 -7.29 34.62 13.15
C ARG A 120 -8.52 35.47 13.48
N GLN A 121 -9.62 34.84 13.88
CA GLN A 121 -10.81 35.57 14.31
C GLN A 121 -10.54 36.37 15.59
N TYR A 122 -9.85 35.79 16.58
CA TYR A 122 -9.46 36.53 17.78
C TYR A 122 -8.52 37.70 17.46
N ALA A 123 -7.51 37.48 16.62
CA ALA A 123 -6.59 38.54 16.17
C ALA A 123 -7.35 39.69 15.48
N SER A 124 -8.29 39.37 14.59
CA SER A 124 -9.13 40.36 13.91
C SER A 124 -9.99 41.18 14.89
N ASN A 125 -10.61 40.51 15.87
CA ASN A 125 -11.42 41.18 16.90
C ASN A 125 -10.57 42.10 17.78
N ASP A 126 -9.40 41.64 18.24
CA ASP A 126 -8.48 42.45 19.05
C ASP A 126 -7.91 43.62 18.25
N LYS A 127 -7.66 43.45 16.95
CA LYS A 127 -7.27 44.53 16.05
C LYS A 127 -8.36 45.60 15.90
N GLN A 128 -9.62 45.18 15.75
CA GLN A 128 -10.75 46.12 15.68
C GLN A 128 -10.93 46.91 16.98
N ARG A 129 -10.80 46.25 18.14
CA ARG A 129 -10.83 46.92 19.44
C ARG A 129 -9.69 47.92 19.57
N SER A 130 -8.47 47.53 19.17
CA SER A 130 -7.30 48.40 19.22
C SER A 130 -7.52 49.68 18.40
N LEU A 131 -8.09 49.56 17.21
CA LEU A 131 -8.43 50.72 16.37
C LEU A 131 -9.51 51.61 17.00
N ALA A 132 -10.53 51.02 17.62
CA ALA A 132 -11.56 51.76 18.31
C ALA A 132 -11.00 52.54 19.52
N ASP A 133 -10.14 51.91 20.30
CA ASP A 133 -9.46 52.54 21.43
C ASP A 133 -8.47 53.62 20.98
N GLN A 134 -7.75 53.42 19.87
CA GLN A 134 -6.92 54.48 19.27
C GLN A 134 -7.75 55.69 18.86
N ALA A 135 -8.87 55.47 18.17
CA ALA A 135 -9.73 56.55 17.72
C ALA A 135 -10.33 57.31 18.91
N ARG A 136 -10.82 56.59 19.93
CA ARG A 136 -11.36 57.19 21.15
C ARG A 136 -10.29 57.95 21.93
N GLY A 137 -9.11 57.37 22.07
CA GLY A 137 -7.97 58.00 22.73
C GLY A 137 -7.51 59.26 22.00
N GLY A 138 -7.43 59.22 20.67
CA GLY A 138 -7.13 60.39 19.83
C GLY A 138 -8.15 61.50 20.04
N HIS A 139 -9.44 61.19 19.92
CA HIS A 139 -10.52 62.16 20.12
C HIS A 139 -10.43 62.86 21.49
N GLN A 140 -10.25 62.11 22.58
CA GLN A 140 -10.17 62.70 23.92
C GLN A 140 -8.96 63.62 24.10
N ARG A 141 -7.83 63.30 23.47
CA ARG A 141 -6.62 64.15 23.54
C ARG A 141 -6.76 65.39 22.65
N ASP A 142 -7.37 65.24 21.48
CA ASP A 142 -7.65 66.35 20.57
C ASP A 142 -8.64 67.34 21.20
N GLU A 143 -9.69 66.84 21.87
CA GLU A 143 -10.65 67.64 22.61
C GLU A 143 -9.98 68.38 23.79
N ALA A 144 -9.15 67.68 24.58
CA ALA A 144 -8.37 68.30 25.64
C ALA A 144 -7.39 69.37 25.13
N ALA A 145 -6.78 69.14 23.97
CA ALA A 145 -5.84 70.08 23.35
C ALA A 145 -6.52 71.31 22.75
N ALA A 146 -7.75 71.15 22.24
CA ALA A 146 -8.57 72.24 21.73
C ALA A 146 -9.10 73.14 22.87
N HIS A 147 -9.35 72.57 24.05
CA HIS A 147 -9.95 73.25 25.19
C HIS A 147 -9.10 73.11 26.48
N PRO A 148 -7.85 73.62 26.50
CA PRO A 148 -6.93 73.35 27.61
C PRO A 148 -7.36 73.99 28.93
N GLU A 149 -8.06 75.13 28.90
CA GLU A 149 -8.49 75.88 30.08
C GLU A 149 -9.82 75.40 30.68
N GLU A 150 -10.52 74.47 30.00
CA GLU A 150 -11.80 73.95 30.49
C GLU A 150 -11.62 73.03 31.70
N VAL A 151 -12.52 73.14 32.67
CA VAL A 151 -12.51 72.28 33.85
C VAL A 151 -12.78 70.85 33.41
N GLY A 152 -11.76 69.98 33.49
CA GLY A 152 -11.84 68.59 33.06
C GLY A 152 -10.93 68.25 31.87
N SER A 153 -10.30 69.23 31.22
CA SER A 153 -9.36 69.04 30.10
C SER A 153 -8.21 68.08 30.45
N ALA A 154 -7.60 68.25 31.63
CA ALA A 154 -6.56 67.37 32.14
C ALA A 154 -7.06 65.92 32.37
N GLY A 155 -8.34 65.77 32.72
CA GLY A 155 -8.99 64.46 32.85
C GLY A 155 -9.16 63.77 31.50
N LEU A 156 -9.60 64.53 30.48
CA LEU A 156 -9.74 64.03 29.10
C LEU A 156 -8.39 63.61 28.49
N ASP A 157 -7.31 64.40 28.67
CA ASP A 157 -5.98 63.98 28.19
C ASP A 157 -5.49 62.71 28.92
N ALA A 158 -5.76 62.59 30.23
CA ALA A 158 -5.41 61.40 30.98
C ALA A 158 -6.21 60.16 30.52
N GLU A 159 -7.51 60.29 30.26
CA GLU A 159 -8.31 59.22 29.67
C GLU A 159 -7.83 58.83 28.27
N GLY A 160 -7.50 59.83 27.45
CA GLY A 160 -7.01 59.59 26.11
C GLY A 160 -5.70 58.81 26.10
N ARG A 161 -4.77 59.11 27.03
CA ARG A 161 -3.56 58.31 27.26
C ARG A 161 -3.88 56.89 27.72
N ARG A 162 -4.92 56.68 28.53
CA ARG A 162 -5.34 55.33 28.96
C ARG A 162 -5.82 54.50 27.77
N PHE A 163 -6.67 55.06 26.90
CA PHE A 163 -7.12 54.35 25.70
C PHE A 163 -5.98 54.06 24.72
N GLN A 164 -5.02 54.98 24.57
CA GLN A 164 -3.82 54.69 23.78
C GLN A 164 -3.03 53.51 24.36
N ASN A 165 -2.87 53.44 25.68
CA ASN A 165 -2.22 52.29 26.32
C ASN A 165 -3.02 50.99 26.10
N LEU A 166 -4.34 51.02 26.26
CA LEU A 166 -5.20 49.85 25.99
C LEU A 166 -5.06 49.38 24.54
N ALA A 167 -5.11 50.30 23.58
CA ALA A 167 -4.91 49.98 22.18
C ALA A 167 -3.57 49.32 21.89
N THR A 168 -2.48 49.76 22.55
CA THR A 168 -1.17 49.11 22.38
C THR A 168 -1.13 47.68 22.94
N ILE A 169 -1.85 47.43 24.03
CA ILE A 169 -1.98 46.09 24.62
C ILE A 169 -2.76 45.19 23.66
N GLU A 170 -3.88 45.68 23.14
CA GLU A 170 -4.72 44.93 22.19
C GLU A 170 -4.00 44.66 20.86
N ALA A 171 -3.21 45.61 20.36
CA ALA A 171 -2.37 45.41 19.18
C ALA A 171 -1.28 44.34 19.38
N ARG A 172 -0.69 44.27 20.59
CA ARG A 172 0.26 43.20 20.92
C ARG A 172 -0.44 41.85 21.03
N ARG A 173 -1.65 41.83 21.59
CA ARG A 173 -2.45 40.62 21.71
C ARG A 173 -2.83 40.08 20.34
N SER A 174 -3.34 40.92 19.44
CA SER A 174 -3.69 40.51 18.07
C SER A 174 -2.48 39.95 17.32
N ALA A 175 -1.31 40.59 17.43
CA ALA A 175 -0.08 40.07 16.84
C ALA A 175 0.32 38.70 17.43
N GLY A 176 0.10 38.48 18.72
CA GLY A 176 0.32 37.18 19.37
C GLY A 176 -0.64 36.10 18.85
N GLU A 177 -1.91 36.42 18.69
CA GLU A 177 -2.92 35.50 18.12
C GLU A 177 -2.61 35.15 16.65
N ASP A 178 -2.17 36.13 15.84
CA ASP A 178 -1.73 35.89 14.46
C ASP A 178 -0.51 34.93 14.41
N GLN A 179 0.48 35.11 15.29
CA GLN A 179 1.62 34.20 15.39
C GLN A 179 1.23 32.77 15.78
N ILE A 180 0.23 32.62 16.65
CA ILE A 180 -0.30 31.30 17.02
C ILE A 180 -1.01 30.67 15.82
N ALA A 181 -1.82 31.45 15.10
CA ALA A 181 -2.48 30.99 13.89
C ALA A 181 -1.47 30.51 12.83
N ASP A 182 -0.36 31.24 12.64
CA ASP A 182 0.68 30.85 11.67
C ASP A 182 1.36 29.52 12.04
N LYS A 183 1.51 29.22 13.33
CA LYS A 183 2.03 27.91 13.79
C LYS A 183 1.08 26.77 13.44
N TYR A 184 -0.22 26.96 13.67
CA TYR A 184 -1.23 26.00 13.27
C TYR A 184 -1.31 25.85 11.75
N ASP A 185 -1.16 26.94 10.99
CA ASP A 185 -1.10 26.88 9.53
C ASP A 185 0.11 26.07 9.03
N ALA A 186 1.27 26.25 9.66
CA ALA A 186 2.47 25.46 9.35
C ALA A 186 2.27 23.97 9.68
N SER A 187 1.72 23.66 10.86
CA SER A 187 1.40 22.29 11.27
C SER A 187 0.40 21.62 10.32
N ALA A 188 -0.66 22.33 9.93
CA ALA A 188 -1.64 21.84 8.97
C ALA A 188 -1.03 21.56 7.58
N ARG A 189 -0.03 22.34 7.15
CA ARG A 189 0.69 22.07 5.90
C ARG A 189 1.55 20.81 6.02
N GLN A 190 2.28 20.66 7.13
CA GLN A 190 3.10 19.49 7.39
C GLN A 190 2.26 18.21 7.37
N HIS A 191 1.12 18.17 8.07
CA HIS A 191 0.24 17.00 8.06
C HIS A 191 -0.33 16.66 6.68
N ARG A 192 -0.50 17.66 5.79
CA ARG A 192 -0.89 17.41 4.40
C ARG A 192 0.26 16.88 3.55
N GLU A 193 1.48 17.32 3.82
CA GLU A 193 2.68 16.80 3.17
C GLU A 193 2.91 15.34 3.58
N GLU A 194 2.82 15.02 4.87
CA GLU A 194 2.84 13.65 5.40
C GLU A 194 1.76 12.77 4.75
N ALA A 195 0.53 13.28 4.62
CA ALA A 195 -0.55 12.58 3.94
C ALA A 195 -0.30 12.37 2.43
N ARG A 196 0.51 13.22 1.78
CA ARG A 196 0.87 13.05 0.36
C ARG A 196 2.01 12.05 0.20
N GLU A 197 2.96 12.03 1.11
CA GLU A 197 4.09 11.08 1.10
C GLU A 197 3.63 9.64 1.38
N ALA A 198 2.64 9.47 2.27
CA ALA A 198 2.07 8.16 2.59
C ALA A 198 1.08 7.64 1.54
N GLN A 199 0.71 8.44 0.51
CA GLN A 199 -0.09 7.92 -0.60
C GLN A 199 0.78 7.09 -1.55
N PRO A 200 0.39 5.84 -1.85
CA PRO A 200 1.10 5.07 -2.86
C PRO A 200 1.03 5.79 -4.21
N ASN A 201 2.17 5.83 -4.92
CA ASN A 201 2.28 6.48 -6.22
C ASN A 201 1.12 6.08 -7.15
N ALA A 202 0.29 7.05 -7.55
CA ALA A 202 -0.87 6.82 -8.42
C ALA A 202 -0.50 6.08 -9.73
N SER A 203 0.75 6.17 -10.18
CA SER A 203 1.28 5.45 -11.34
C SER A 203 1.31 3.92 -11.18
N GLY A 204 1.34 3.39 -9.95
CA GLY A 204 1.24 1.95 -9.68
C GLY A 204 -0.20 1.43 -9.80
N ALA A 205 -1.15 2.18 -9.26
CA ALA A 205 -2.59 1.86 -9.31
C ALA A 205 -3.17 1.88 -10.73
N VAL A 206 -2.55 2.61 -11.67
CA VAL A 206 -2.93 2.58 -13.10
C VAL A 206 -2.42 1.31 -13.80
N ARG A 207 -1.32 0.70 -13.33
CA ARG A 207 -0.77 -0.52 -13.95
C ARG A 207 -1.44 -1.81 -13.45
N GLN A 208 -2.01 -1.79 -12.24
CA GLN A 208 -2.85 -2.86 -11.70
C GLN A 208 -4.11 -2.23 -11.11
N PRO A 209 -5.13 -1.92 -11.93
CA PRO A 209 -6.41 -1.51 -11.41
C PRO A 209 -7.02 -2.67 -10.60
N PRO A 210 -7.71 -2.39 -9.49
CA PRO A 210 -8.46 -3.42 -8.78
C PRO A 210 -9.53 -4.00 -9.71
N GLU A 211 -9.71 -5.33 -9.70
CA GLU A 211 -10.71 -6.01 -10.56
C GLU A 211 -12.13 -5.53 -10.28
N GLU A 212 -12.42 -5.12 -9.05
CA GLU A 212 -13.62 -4.39 -8.65
C GLU A 212 -13.26 -2.97 -8.23
N ALA A 213 -13.82 -1.98 -8.95
CA ALA A 213 -13.78 -0.60 -8.48
C ALA A 213 -14.58 -0.52 -7.17
N PRO A 214 -14.01 0.06 -6.09
CA PRO A 214 -14.77 0.26 -4.86
C PRO A 214 -16.03 1.07 -5.21
N GLU A 215 -17.20 0.57 -4.83
CA GLU A 215 -18.46 1.30 -5.00
C GLU A 215 -18.27 2.69 -4.40
N ALA A 216 -18.41 3.70 -5.26
CA ALA A 216 -18.37 5.08 -4.82
C ALA A 216 -19.49 5.25 -3.80
N GLN A 217 -19.13 5.27 -2.52
CA GLN A 217 -20.03 5.74 -1.48
C GLN A 217 -20.29 7.19 -1.82
N LEU A 218 -21.38 7.43 -2.54
CA LEU A 218 -21.90 8.77 -2.77
C LEU A 218 -21.88 9.46 -1.42
N PRO A 219 -21.26 10.64 -1.29
CA PRO A 219 -21.28 11.37 -0.04
C PRO A 219 -22.76 11.46 0.32
N GLN A 220 -23.15 10.83 1.44
CA GLN A 220 -24.51 10.94 1.95
C GLN A 220 -24.68 12.43 2.15
N ALA A 221 -25.31 13.08 1.17
CA ALA A 221 -25.56 14.49 1.17
C ALA A 221 -26.17 14.74 2.54
N ARG A 222 -25.45 15.47 3.40
CA ARG A 222 -25.86 15.74 4.76
C ARG A 222 -27.24 16.35 4.65
N ARG A 223 -28.27 15.51 4.77
CA ARG A 223 -29.68 15.90 4.75
C ARG A 223 -30.00 16.44 6.14
N HIS A 224 -29.21 17.43 6.56
CA HIS A 224 -29.61 18.39 7.57
C HIS A 224 -30.24 19.58 6.86
N VAL A 225 -31.26 19.29 6.05
CA VAL A 225 -32.35 20.24 5.94
C VAL A 225 -33.05 20.15 7.29
N ARG A 226 -32.62 21.01 8.24
CA ARG A 226 -33.51 21.46 9.30
C ARG A 226 -34.79 21.87 8.56
N GLY A 227 -35.82 21.03 8.59
CA GLY A 227 -37.14 21.41 8.13
C GLY A 227 -37.50 22.75 8.79
N PRO A 228 -38.30 23.61 8.13
CA PRO A 228 -38.53 24.97 8.57
C PRO A 228 -39.02 24.95 10.02
N GLY A 229 -38.10 25.21 10.95
CA GLY A 229 -38.41 25.28 12.35
C GLY A 229 -39.45 26.37 12.49
N ARG A 230 -40.61 26.05 13.07
CA ARG A 230 -41.65 27.04 13.37
C ARG A 230 -41.00 28.19 14.13
N VAL A 231 -40.70 29.29 13.43
CA VAL A 231 -40.22 30.52 14.05
C VAL A 231 -41.42 31.06 14.81
N ARG A 232 -41.42 30.83 16.14
CA ARG A 232 -42.40 31.42 17.04
C ARG A 232 -41.93 32.84 17.33
N ASN A 233 -42.81 33.81 17.17
CA ASN A 233 -42.55 35.16 17.68
C ASN A 233 -42.51 35.13 19.23
N LYS A 234 -42.10 36.23 19.88
CA LYS A 234 -42.05 36.36 21.35
C LYS A 234 -43.39 36.09 22.07
N GLN A 235 -44.48 35.89 21.33
CA GLN A 235 -45.84 35.61 21.81
C GLN A 235 -46.30 34.17 21.49
N GLY A 236 -45.41 33.29 21.01
CA GLY A 236 -45.69 31.86 20.83
C GLY A 236 -46.54 31.49 19.60
N LYS A 237 -46.89 32.44 18.72
CA LYS A 237 -47.66 32.15 17.50
C LYS A 237 -46.75 31.71 16.36
N ALA A 238 -47.14 30.65 15.64
CA ALA A 238 -46.39 30.12 14.51
C ALA A 238 -46.54 31.04 13.29
N VAL A 239 -45.43 31.64 12.85
CA VAL A 239 -45.38 32.43 11.61
C VAL A 239 -45.21 31.45 10.45
N LYS A 240 -46.07 31.53 9.43
CA LYS A 240 -45.91 30.74 8.20
C LYS A 240 -44.65 31.25 7.47
N PRO A 241 -43.73 30.37 7.05
CA PRO A 241 -42.58 30.80 6.25
C PRO A 241 -43.05 31.32 4.89
N ASN A 242 -42.51 32.46 4.46
CA ASN A 242 -42.77 33.02 3.14
C ASN A 242 -42.20 32.08 2.06
N ARG A 243 -43.06 31.64 1.15
CA ARG A 243 -42.77 30.66 0.08
C ARG A 243 -42.01 31.26 -1.11
N ALA A 244 -41.42 32.44 -0.95
CA ALA A 244 -40.80 33.21 -2.03
C ALA A 244 -39.26 33.13 -2.03
N SER A 245 -38.67 32.24 -1.23
CA SER A 245 -37.22 32.07 -1.11
C SER A 245 -36.75 30.64 -1.44
N GLU A 246 -37.57 29.86 -2.15
CA GLU A 246 -37.11 28.61 -2.74
C GLU A 246 -36.39 28.94 -4.06
N PRO A 247 -35.15 28.51 -4.29
CA PRO A 247 -34.50 28.65 -5.58
C PRO A 247 -35.20 27.73 -6.58
N ASP A 248 -35.64 28.28 -7.71
CA ASP A 248 -36.15 27.50 -8.85
C ASP A 248 -35.05 26.56 -9.33
N LEU A 249 -35.24 25.26 -9.06
CA LEU A 249 -34.46 24.18 -9.62
C LEU A 249 -35.25 23.63 -10.80
N GLU A 250 -35.17 24.30 -11.95
CA GLU A 250 -35.45 23.67 -13.24
C GLU A 250 -34.12 23.19 -13.84
N LEU A 251 -34.14 21.91 -14.23
CA LEU A 251 -33.07 21.11 -14.84
C LEU A 251 -32.71 21.60 -16.24
#